data_AF-A0A962DYX1-F1
#
_entry.id   AF-A0A962DYX1-F1
#
_cell.length_a   1.000
_cell.length_b   1.000
_cell.length_c   1.000
_cell.angle_alpha   90.00
_cell.angle_beta   90.00
_cell.angle_gamma   90.00
#
_symmetry.space_group_name_H-M   'P 1'
#
loop_
_entity.id
_entity.type
_entity.pdbx_description
1 polymer ?
#
loop_
_entity_poly.entity_id
_entity_poly.type
_entity_poly.pdbx_seq_one_letter_code
_entity_poly.pdbx_strand_id
1 'polypeptide(L)'
;MDKIKTCCDNINWQFIQDAGHARGCEFTYGKCTNCGADLIHLFHTIRNDDGYYQIVSPEFVSQIQSLEGNELKQFMKLWYNDL
;
A
#
# COMPACT_ATOMS: atom_id res chain seq x y z
N MET A 1 16.53 1.99 -7.98
CA MET A 1 15.40 2.74 -7.39
C MET A 1 14.62 3.32 -8.55
N ASP A 2 13.71 2.51 -9.10
CA ASP A 2 12.76 3.00 -10.08
C ASP A 2 11.92 4.12 -9.47
N LYS A 3 11.67 5.17 -10.26
CA LYS A 3 10.85 6.30 -9.83
C LYS A 3 9.52 5.76 -9.29
N ILE A 4 9.19 6.08 -8.04
CA ILE A 4 7.86 5.89 -7.48
C ILE A 4 6.87 6.44 -8.52
N LYS A 5 6.11 5.55 -9.15
CA LYS A 5 5.10 5.95 -10.13
C LYS A 5 3.96 6.56 -9.33
N THR A 6 3.98 7.88 -9.17
CA THR A 6 2.84 8.62 -8.67
C THR A 6 1.72 8.53 -9.69
N CYS A 7 0.52 8.13 -9.25
CA CYS A 7 -0.62 7.94 -10.16
C CYS A 7 -1.14 9.24 -10.79
N CYS A 8 -0.80 10.37 -10.17
CA CYS A 8 -1.11 11.73 -10.61
C CYS A 8 -0.22 12.73 -9.84
N ASP A 9 -0.21 13.99 -10.28
CA ASP A 9 0.57 15.06 -9.62
C ASP A 9 -0.03 15.52 -8.29
N ASN A 10 -1.30 15.17 -8.02
CA ASN A 10 -2.00 15.50 -6.79
C ASN A 10 -2.84 14.29 -6.33
N ILE A 11 -2.30 13.48 -5.43
CA ILE A 11 -2.99 12.30 -4.91
C ILE A 11 -4.10 12.75 -3.97
N ASN A 12 -5.33 12.43 -4.31
CA ASN A 12 -6.48 12.55 -3.41
C ASN A 12 -6.90 11.15 -2.97
N TRP A 13 -6.56 10.79 -1.73
CA TRP A 13 -6.64 9.43 -1.23
C TRP A 13 -8.00 9.12 -0.59
N GLN A 14 -8.53 7.94 -0.91
CA GLN A 14 -9.65 7.32 -0.20
C GLN A 14 -9.19 5.98 0.38
N PHE A 15 -9.22 5.88 1.71
CA PHE A 15 -8.98 4.64 2.43
C PHE A 15 -10.05 3.58 2.13
N ILE A 16 -9.63 2.32 1.99
CA ILE A 16 -10.52 1.16 1.78
C ILE A 16 -10.36 0.15 2.92
N GLN A 17 -9.14 -0.29 3.20
CA GLN A 17 -8.90 -1.27 4.27
C GLN A 17 -7.45 -1.21 4.77
N ASP A 18 -7.24 -1.74 5.97
CA ASP A 18 -5.90 -2.04 6.46
C ASP A 18 -5.30 -3.22 5.69
N ALA A 19 -4.07 -3.05 5.22
CA ALA A 19 -3.31 -4.11 4.55
C ALA A 19 -2.31 -4.80 5.50
N GLY A 20 -2.15 -4.31 6.72
CA GLY A 20 -1.31 -4.91 7.76
C GLY A 20 -0.05 -4.11 8.03
N HIS A 21 0.94 -4.75 8.66
CA HIS A 21 2.20 -4.08 9.04
C HIS A 21 3.40 -5.02 8.94
N ALA A 22 4.55 -4.46 8.55
CA ALA A 22 5.82 -5.18 8.54
C ALA A 22 7.00 -4.22 8.76
N ARG A 23 8.04 -4.68 9.48
CA ARG A 23 9.33 -3.97 9.65
C ARG A 23 9.21 -2.50 10.08
N GLY A 24 8.27 -2.18 10.97
CA GLY A 24 8.06 -0.79 11.43
C GLY A 24 7.32 0.09 10.43
N CYS A 25 6.61 -0.51 9.48
CA CYS A 25 5.72 0.14 8.54
C CYS A 25 4.29 -0.38 8.72
N GLU A 26 3.32 0.52 8.62
CA GLU A 26 1.91 0.22 8.45
C GLU A 26 1.53 0.40 6.99
N PHE A 27 0.73 -0.53 6.47
CA PHE A 27 0.25 -0.52 5.10
C PHE A 27 -1.26 -0.40 5.10
N THR A 28 -1.77 0.55 4.31
CA THR A 28 -3.20 0.71 4.07
C THR A 28 -3.46 0.68 2.58
N TYR A 29 -4.54 -0.01 2.19
CA TYR A 29 -5.00 -0.06 0.80
C TYR A 29 -6.14 0.93 0.61
N GLY A 30 -6.13 1.57 -0.56
CA GLY A 30 -7.11 2.56 -0.95
C GLY A 30 -6.95 2.95 -2.41
N LYS A 31 -7.67 3.98 -2.81
CA LYS A 31 -7.73 4.45 -4.20
C LYS A 31 -7.45 5.94 -4.28
N CYS A 32 -6.87 6.36 -5.40
CA CYS A 32 -6.86 7.77 -5.75
C CYS A 32 -8.21 8.17 -6.35
N THR A 33 -8.92 9.11 -5.75
CA THR A 33 -10.23 9.56 -6.24
C THR A 33 -10.13 10.42 -7.51
N ASN A 34 -8.93 10.94 -7.83
CA ASN A 34 -8.70 11.73 -9.04
C ASN A 34 -8.56 10.87 -10.30
N CYS A 35 -7.87 9.72 -10.23
CA CYS A 35 -7.59 8.86 -11.39
C CYS A 35 -8.11 7.42 -11.26
N GLY A 36 -8.61 7.02 -10.10
CA GLY A 36 -9.13 5.68 -9.83
C GLY A 36 -8.08 4.61 -9.57
N ALA A 37 -6.78 4.95 -9.59
CA ALA A 37 -5.70 4.00 -9.38
C ALA A 37 -5.73 3.38 -7.98
N ASP A 38 -5.47 2.07 -7.92
CA ASP A 38 -5.27 1.33 -6.68
C ASP A 38 -3.88 1.61 -6.11
N LEU A 39 -3.85 1.92 -4.81
CA LEU A 39 -2.68 2.43 -4.13
C LEU A 39 -2.48 1.72 -2.79
N ILE A 40 -1.22 1.42 -2.47
CA ILE A 40 -0.78 1.14 -1.11
C ILE A 40 -0.13 2.38 -0.55
N HIS A 41 -0.65 2.82 0.59
CA HIS A 41 -0.03 3.84 1.42
C HIS A 41 0.82 3.16 2.49
N LEU A 42 2.08 3.58 2.57
CA LEU A 42 3.03 3.13 3.57
C LEU A 42 3.28 4.25 4.57
N PHE A 43 3.06 3.97 5.85
CA PHE A 43 3.38 4.85 6.97
C PHE A 43 4.53 4.26 7.80
N HIS A 44 5.61 5.02 8.03
CA HIS A 44 6.70 4.55 8.89
C HIS A 44 6.38 4.86 10.36
N THR A 45 6.06 3.84 11.14
CA THR A 45 5.70 4.03 12.56
C THR A 45 6.88 4.46 13.42
N ILE A 46 8.09 4.06 13.08
CA ILE A 46 9.31 4.42 13.82
C ILE A 46 9.65 5.92 13.67
N ARG A 47 9.39 6.48 12.48
CA ARG A 47 9.70 7.88 12.15
C ARG A 47 8.50 8.80 12.26
N ASN A 48 7.31 8.23 12.35
CA ASN A 48 6.03 8.94 12.34
C ASN A 48 5.89 9.83 11.09
N ASP A 49 6.17 9.25 9.92
CA ASP A 49 6.07 9.92 8.62
C ASP A 49 5.26 9.10 7.61
N ASP A 50 4.56 9.81 6.71
CA ASP A 50 3.89 9.23 5.55
C ASP A 50 4.97 8.88 4.52
N GLY A 51 5.36 7.61 4.49
CA GLY A 51 6.52 7.13 3.72
C GLY A 51 6.35 7.37 2.23
N TYR A 52 5.34 6.74 1.60
CA TYR A 52 4.95 6.98 0.20
C TYR A 52 3.66 6.25 -0.19
N TYR A 53 3.14 6.59 -1.37
CA TYR A 53 2.07 5.86 -2.06
C TYR A 53 2.63 5.09 -3.26
N GLN A 54 2.20 3.85 -3.43
CA GLN A 54 2.62 2.97 -4.52
C GLN A 54 1.42 2.45 -5.29
N ILE A 55 1.45 2.59 -6.62
CA ILE A 55 0.45 1.95 -7.50
C ILE A 55 0.63 0.44 -7.48
N VAL A 56 -0.49 -0.27 -7.34
CA VAL A 56 -0.53 -1.74 -7.32
C VAL A 56 -1.43 -2.27 -8.43
N SER A 57 -1.20 -3.53 -8.82
CA SER A 57 -1.97 -4.17 -9.89
C SER A 57 -3.31 -4.74 -9.36
N PRO A 58 -4.28 -5.03 -10.24
CA PRO A 58 -5.54 -5.66 -9.84
C PRO A 58 -5.36 -7.03 -9.16
N GLU A 59 -4.35 -7.80 -9.56
CA GLU A 59 -4.02 -9.09 -8.94
C GLU A 59 -3.56 -8.90 -7.50
N PHE A 60 -2.75 -7.86 -7.25
CA PHE A 60 -2.30 -7.51 -5.90
C PHE A 60 -3.48 -7.09 -5.01
N VAL A 61 -4.39 -6.27 -5.55
CA VAL A 61 -5.62 -5.87 -4.85
C VAL A 61 -6.46 -7.09 -4.48
N SER A 62 -6.61 -8.02 -5.42
CA SER A 62 -7.37 -9.25 -5.19
C SER A 62 -6.77 -10.09 -4.06
N GLN A 63 -5.44 -10.11 -3.91
CA GLN A 63 -4.77 -10.79 -2.81
C GLN A 63 -5.01 -10.08 -1.47
N ILE A 64 -4.90 -8.75 -1.41
CA ILE A 64 -5.20 -8.02 -0.16
C ILE A 64 -6.66 -8.20 0.28
N GLN A 65 -7.58 -8.22 -0.66
CA GLN A 65 -9.02 -8.37 -0.37
C GLN A 65 -9.43 -9.81 -0.02
N SER A 66 -8.64 -10.81 -0.40
CA SER A 66 -8.95 -12.23 -0.15
C SER A 66 -8.21 -12.82 1.05
N LEU A 67 -7.10 -12.22 1.47
CA LEU A 67 -6.30 -12.67 2.60
C LEU A 67 -6.68 -11.94 3.88
N GLU A 68 -6.62 -12.63 5.01
CA GLU A 68 -6.87 -12.06 6.33
C GLU A 68 -5.80 -12.48 7.35
N GLY A 69 -5.69 -11.70 8.45
CA GLY A 69 -4.85 -12.03 9.59
C GLY A 69 -3.39 -12.30 9.24
N ASN A 70 -2.90 -13.50 9.58
CA ASN A 70 -1.49 -13.87 9.40
C ASN A 70 -1.10 -14.00 7.92
N GLU A 71 -2.00 -14.44 7.06
CA GLU A 71 -1.68 -14.64 5.63
C GLU A 71 -1.47 -13.30 4.94
N LEU A 72 -2.36 -12.34 5.17
CA LEU A 72 -2.23 -10.96 4.69
C LEU A 72 -0.94 -10.31 5.19
N LYS A 73 -0.60 -10.52 6.47
CA LYS A 73 0.65 -10.00 7.05
C LYS A 73 1.89 -10.57 6.37
N GLN A 74 1.94 -11.88 6.10
CA GLN A 74 3.09 -12.48 5.41
C GLN A 74 3.17 -12.00 3.96
N PHE A 75 2.03 -11.89 3.28
CA PHE A 75 1.96 -11.36 1.93
C PHE A 75 2.56 -9.95 1.85
N MET A 76 2.10 -9.01 2.69
CA MET A 76 2.65 -7.65 2.70
C MET A 76 4.11 -7.59 3.12
N LYS A 77 4.54 -8.46 4.05
CA LYS A 77 5.95 -8.57 4.43
C LYS A 77 6.84 -9.03 3.26
N LEU A 78 6.38 -9.98 2.46
CA LEU A 78 7.14 -10.45 1.29
C LEU A 78 7.21 -9.35 0.24
N TRP A 79 6.07 -8.78 -0.14
CA TRP A 79 6.00 -7.66 -1.06
C TRP A 79 6.93 -6.51 -0.66
N TYR A 80 6.92 -6.09 0.61
CA TYR A 80 7.76 -4.99 1.07
C TYR A 80 9.27 -5.30 1.03
N ASN A 81 9.68 -6.57 1.12
CA ASN A 81 11.09 -6.93 1.03
C ASN A 81 11.62 -6.94 -0.40
N ASP A 82 10.72 -7.04 -1.38
CA ASP A 82 11.04 -7.14 -2.80
C ASP A 82 10.99 -5.76 -3.51
N LEU A 83 10.64 -4.69 -2.79
CA LEU A 83 10.70 -3.29 -3.24
C LEU A 83 12.13 -2.72 -3.19
#